data_AF-A0A2S9F2I5-F1
#
_entry.id   AF-A0A2S9F2I5-F1
#
_cell.length_a   1.000
_cell.length_b   1.000
_cell.length_c   1.000
_cell.angle_alpha   90.00
_cell.angle_beta   90.00
_cell.angle_gamma   90.00
#
_symmetry.space_group_name_H-M   'P 1'
#
loop_
_entity.id
_entity.type
_entity.pdbx_description
1 polymer ?
#
loop_
_entity_poly.entity_id
_entity_poly.type
_entity_poly.pdbx_seq_one_letter_code
_entity_poly.pdbx_strand_id
1 'polypeptide(L)'
;TITAANIFSTSPAIEQSNLVVLEDPKNAFLAANVVPLVASQKLSNELKTVLDAVSAKLTTEALIELNTSVEGNQGVDPDEAAEKWIRDNGFDQPIQK
;
A
#
# COMPACT_ATOMS: atom_id res chain seq x y z
N THR A 1 16.73 -0.84 -28.30
CA THR A 1 16.64 -1.32 -26.91
C THR A 1 15.88 -0.30 -26.10
N ILE A 2 14.92 -0.74 -25.28
CA ILE A 2 14.17 0.13 -24.35
C ILE A 2 14.87 0.06 -23.00
N THR A 3 15.10 1.20 -22.34
CA THR A 3 15.86 1.30 -21.08
C THR A 3 15.13 2.08 -19.99
N ALA A 4 13.88 2.49 -20.23
CA ALA A 4 13.06 3.23 -19.30
C ALA A 4 11.60 2.82 -19.45
N ALA A 5 10.83 2.92 -18.37
CA ALA A 5 9.41 2.59 -18.32
C ALA A 5 8.64 3.69 -17.57
N ASN A 6 7.40 3.93 -17.99
CA ASN A 6 6.45 4.73 -17.23
C ASN A 6 5.54 3.76 -16.46
N ILE A 7 5.72 3.68 -15.15
CA ILE A 7 5.05 2.73 -14.25
C ILE A 7 4.77 3.40 -12.90
N PHE A 8 3.84 2.83 -12.14
CA PHE A 8 3.53 3.31 -10.79
C PHE A 8 4.62 2.94 -9.78
N SER A 9 4.82 3.78 -8.75
CA SER A 9 5.83 3.58 -7.71
C SER A 9 5.61 2.34 -6.84
N THR A 10 4.37 1.82 -6.81
CA THR A 10 4.01 0.59 -6.09
C THR A 10 3.96 -0.65 -6.99
N SER A 11 4.53 -0.56 -8.20
CA SER A 11 4.53 -1.67 -9.16
C SER A 11 5.58 -2.73 -8.79
N PRO A 12 5.20 -4.03 -8.77
CA PRO A 12 6.16 -5.12 -8.55
C PRO A 12 7.26 -5.21 -9.62
N ALA A 13 7.00 -4.68 -10.82
CA ALA A 13 7.95 -4.66 -11.93
C ALA A 13 9.26 -3.93 -11.58
N ILE A 14 9.23 -3.02 -10.60
CA ILE A 14 10.42 -2.32 -10.11
C ILE A 14 11.46 -3.33 -9.60
N GLU A 15 11.07 -4.24 -8.72
CA GLU A 15 11.98 -5.26 -8.19
C GLU A 15 12.26 -6.37 -9.20
N GLN A 16 11.22 -6.88 -9.86
CA GLN A 16 11.33 -7.99 -10.81
C GLN A 16 12.26 -7.68 -12.00
N SER A 17 12.30 -6.41 -12.42
CA SER A 17 13.13 -5.94 -13.54
C SER A 17 14.35 -5.12 -13.08
N ASN A 18 14.63 -5.07 -11.78
CA ASN A 18 15.74 -4.32 -11.19
C ASN A 18 15.81 -2.86 -11.68
N LEU A 19 14.66 -2.17 -11.63
CA LEU A 19 14.53 -0.78 -12.03
C LEU A 19 14.85 0.15 -10.85
N VAL A 20 15.33 1.35 -11.18
CA VAL A 20 15.55 2.43 -10.21
C VAL A 20 14.46 3.48 -10.40
N VAL A 21 13.75 3.83 -9.33
CA VAL A 21 12.73 4.89 -9.34
C VAL A 21 13.43 6.25 -9.39
N LEU A 22 13.00 7.13 -10.30
CA LEU A 22 13.47 8.51 -10.39
C LEU A 22 12.52 9.44 -9.63
N GLU A 23 13.08 10.44 -8.96
CA GLU A 23 12.29 11.48 -8.28
C GLU A 23 11.55 12.37 -9.29
N ASP A 24 10.41 12.93 -8.85
CA ASP A 24 9.66 13.97 -9.56
C ASP A 24 9.80 15.34 -8.87
N PRO A 25 10.96 16.02 -8.99
CA PRO A 25 11.24 17.25 -8.24
C PRO A 25 10.38 18.44 -8.67
N LYS A 26 9.71 18.35 -9.83
CA LYS A 26 8.85 19.41 -10.37
C LYS A 26 7.38 19.14 -10.15
N ASN A 27 7.02 18.03 -9.50
CA ASN A 27 5.64 17.58 -9.31
C ASN A 27 4.89 17.57 -10.65
N ALA A 28 5.54 17.04 -11.69
CA ALA A 28 4.92 16.85 -13.00
C ALA A 28 3.75 15.86 -12.93
N PHE A 29 3.77 14.95 -11.96
CA PHE A 29 2.70 14.02 -11.64
C PHE A 29 2.03 14.40 -10.32
N LEU A 30 0.71 14.20 -10.26
CA LEU A 30 -0.04 14.40 -9.02
C LEU A 30 0.34 13.31 -8.01
N ALA A 31 0.50 13.71 -6.75
CA ALA A 31 0.70 12.75 -5.66
C ALA A 31 -0.54 11.85 -5.52
N ALA A 32 -0.32 10.54 -5.53
CA ALA A 32 -1.36 9.52 -5.40
C ALA A 32 -1.29 8.84 -4.02
N ASN A 33 -1.43 9.63 -2.95
CA ASN A 33 -1.38 9.12 -1.58
C ASN A 33 -2.60 8.24 -1.29
N VAL A 34 -2.38 7.08 -0.69
CA VAL A 34 -3.45 6.22 -0.18
C VAL A 34 -3.90 6.75 1.18
N VAL A 35 -5.15 7.18 1.28
CA VAL A 35 -5.71 7.76 2.52
C VAL A 35 -7.10 7.18 2.82
N PRO A 36 -7.37 6.78 4.08
CA PRO A 36 -8.71 6.37 4.47
C PRO A 36 -9.64 7.59 4.51
N LEU A 37 -10.79 7.48 3.84
CA LEU A 37 -11.84 8.50 3.88
C LEU A 37 -13.05 7.94 4.62
N VAL A 38 -13.49 8.66 5.66
CA VAL A 38 -14.62 8.27 6.52
C VAL A 38 -15.64 9.39 6.55
N ALA A 39 -16.92 9.03 6.50
CA ALA A 39 -18.00 9.99 6.66
C ALA A 39 -18.04 10.52 8.11
N SER A 40 -18.09 11.84 8.30
CA SER A 40 -17.92 12.48 9.62
C SER A 40 -18.88 11.96 10.69
N GLN A 41 -20.12 11.61 10.30
CA GLN A 41 -21.14 11.05 11.18
C GLN A 41 -20.82 9.63 11.68
N LYS A 42 -19.81 8.96 11.12
CA LYS A 42 -19.32 7.63 11.50
C LYS A 42 -17.95 7.67 12.18
N LEU A 43 -17.33 8.85 12.30
CA LEU A 43 -16.02 8.98 12.91
C LEU A 43 -16.13 8.90 14.44
N SER A 44 -15.38 7.97 15.03
CA SER A 44 -15.10 7.92 16.46
C SER A 44 -13.59 8.04 16.71
N ASN A 45 -13.20 8.33 17.95
CA ASN A 45 -11.79 8.38 18.33
C ASN A 45 -11.13 7.01 18.15
N GLU A 46 -11.82 5.94 18.52
CA GLU A 46 -11.36 4.57 18.37
C GLU A 46 -11.13 4.21 16.89
N LEU A 47 -12.09 4.55 16.01
CA LEU A 47 -11.94 4.31 14.57
C LEU A 47 -10.76 5.09 14.00
N LYS A 48 -10.59 6.35 14.44
CA LYS A 48 -9.45 7.16 14.02
C LYS A 48 -8.12 6.50 14.40
N THR A 49 -7.98 6.06 15.65
CA THR A 49 -6.76 5.38 16.13
C THR A 49 -6.43 4.14 15.31
N VAL A 50 -7.44 3.32 14.96
CA VAL A 50 -7.24 2.13 14.13
C VAL A 50 -6.78 2.51 12.73
N LEU A 51 -7.46 3.44 12.07
CA LEU A 51 -7.13 3.85 10.71
C LEU A 51 -5.77 4.54 10.62
N ASP A 52 -5.41 5.36 11.61
CA ASP A 52 -4.08 5.99 11.68
C ASP A 52 -2.98 4.92 11.79
N ALA A 53 -3.17 3.90 12.62
CA ALA A 53 -2.19 2.83 12.82
C ALA A 53 -2.00 1.98 11.55
N VAL A 54 -3.09 1.62 10.87
CA VAL A 54 -3.04 0.92 9.58
C VAL A 54 -2.37 1.78 8.51
N SER A 55 -2.76 3.05 8.40
CA SER A 55 -2.19 3.99 7.42
C SER A 55 -0.68 4.16 7.61
N ALA A 56 -0.20 4.23 8.87
CA ALA A 56 1.23 4.32 9.17
C ALA A 56 2.05 3.09 8.73
N LYS A 57 1.40 1.92 8.58
CA LYS A 57 2.05 0.67 8.11
C LYS A 57 2.01 0.49 6.60
N LEU A 58 1.13 1.20 5.88
CA LEU A 58 1.05 1.15 4.42
C LEU A 58 2.12 2.03 3.77
N THR A 59 3.40 1.69 3.98
CA THR A 59 4.53 2.33 3.28
C THR A 59 4.54 1.94 1.80
N THR A 60 5.35 2.63 0.99
CA THR A 60 5.52 2.28 -0.44
C THR A 60 5.98 0.83 -0.59
N GLU A 61 6.93 0.39 0.23
CA GLU A 61 7.46 -0.97 0.24
C GLU A 61 6.36 -1.99 0.59
N ALA A 62 5.57 -1.71 1.64
CA ALA A 62 4.45 -2.57 2.02
C ALA A 62 3.40 -2.69 0.90
N LEU A 63 3.14 -1.59 0.17
CA LEU A 63 2.24 -1.60 -0.98
C LEU A 63 2.83 -2.36 -2.18
N ILE A 64 4.14 -2.31 -2.40
CA ILE A 64 4.81 -3.15 -3.41
C ILE A 64 4.66 -4.62 -3.05
N GLU A 65 4.92 -5.00 -1.79
CA GLU A 65 4.79 -6.39 -1.34
C GLU A 65 3.34 -6.89 -1.50
N LEU A 66 2.35 -6.10 -1.07
CA LEU A 66 0.93 -6.42 -1.24
C LEU A 66 0.56 -6.57 -2.72
N ASN A 67 0.94 -5.61 -3.57
CA ASN A 67 0.67 -5.70 -5.00
C ASN A 67 1.36 -6.91 -5.64
N THR A 68 2.59 -7.23 -5.22
CA THR A 68 3.34 -8.39 -5.69
C THR A 68 2.62 -9.69 -5.33
N SER A 69 2.04 -9.76 -4.13
CA SER A 69 1.37 -10.98 -3.66
C SER A 69 0.11 -11.33 -4.47
N VAL A 70 -0.54 -10.34 -5.08
CA VAL A 70 -1.81 -10.51 -5.81
C VAL A 70 -1.64 -10.41 -7.34
N GLU A 71 -0.45 -10.07 -7.84
CA GLU A 71 -0.24 -9.81 -9.25
C GLU A 71 -0.20 -11.09 -10.10
N GLY A 72 -0.79 -11.01 -11.29
CA GLY A 72 -0.71 -12.05 -12.31
C GLY A 72 -1.59 -13.28 -12.03
N ASN A 73 -1.55 -14.25 -12.94
CA ASN A 73 -2.42 -15.44 -12.89
C ASN A 73 -2.09 -16.43 -11.77
N GLN A 74 -1.05 -16.16 -10.97
CA GLN A 74 -0.63 -16.98 -9.83
C GLN A 74 -0.68 -16.18 -8.51
N GLY A 75 -1.21 -14.96 -8.54
CA GLY A 75 -1.40 -14.14 -7.35
C GLY A 75 -2.34 -14.84 -6.35
N VAL A 76 -2.08 -14.58 -5.08
CA VAL A 76 -2.99 -14.94 -3.99
C VAL A 76 -4.25 -14.08 -4.10
N ASP A 77 -5.39 -14.60 -3.64
CA ASP A 77 -6.61 -13.82 -3.59
C ASP A 77 -6.40 -12.53 -2.75
N PRO A 78 -6.86 -11.36 -3.22
CA PRO A 78 -6.65 -10.11 -2.49
C PRO A 78 -7.19 -10.10 -1.06
N ASP A 79 -8.29 -10.79 -0.78
CA ASP A 79 -8.84 -10.89 0.58
C ASP A 79 -7.93 -11.73 1.47
N GLU A 80 -7.38 -12.84 0.95
CA GLU A 80 -6.41 -13.67 1.66
C GLU A 80 -5.10 -12.91 1.93
N ALA A 81 -4.61 -12.14 0.94
CA ALA A 81 -3.42 -11.30 1.08
C ALA A 81 -3.63 -10.21 2.14
N ALA A 82 -4.79 -9.53 2.10
CA ALA A 82 -5.14 -8.51 3.09
C ALA A 82 -5.29 -9.10 4.50
N GLU A 83 -5.96 -10.25 4.63
CA GLU A 83 -6.14 -10.92 5.93
C GLU A 83 -4.80 -11.36 6.52
N LYS A 84 -3.91 -11.90 5.68
CA LYS A 84 -2.53 -12.21 6.08
C LYS A 84 -1.79 -10.96 6.54
N TRP A 85 -1.84 -9.87 5.77
CA TRP A 85 -1.15 -8.62 6.11
C TRP A 85 -1.66 -8.02 7.43
N ILE A 86 -2.97 -8.06 7.67
CA ILE A 86 -3.59 -7.65 8.94
C ILE A 86 -3.01 -8.46 10.10
N ARG A 87 -2.95 -9.79 9.99
CA ARG A 87 -2.37 -10.67 11.02
C ARG A 87 -0.88 -10.43 11.24
N ASP A 88 -0.10 -10.34 10.18
CA ASP A 88 1.36 -10.12 10.26
C ASP A 88 1.70 -8.79 10.94
N ASN A 89 0.82 -7.79 10.83
CA ASN A 89 0.96 -6.49 11.47
C ASN A 89 0.24 -6.38 12.83
N GLY A 90 -0.39 -7.45 13.31
CA GLY A 90 -1.07 -7.49 14.62
C GLY A 90 -2.38 -6.69 14.68
N PHE A 91 -3.01 -6.44 13.53
CA PHE A 91 -4.29 -5.72 13.44
C PHE A 91 -5.52 -6.64 13.55
N ASP A 92 -5.30 -7.94 13.75
CA ASP A 92 -6.35 -8.93 14.07
C ASP A 92 -6.78 -8.89 15.54
N GLN A 93 -6.11 -8.07 16.35
CA GLN A 93 -6.40 -7.86 17.78
C GLN A 93 -6.73 -6.38 18.07
N PRO A 94 -7.43 -6.08 19.17
CA PRO A 94 -7.67 -4.69 19.57
C PRO A 94 -6.36 -3.93 19.78
N ILE A 95 -6.24 -2.76 19.15
CA ILE A 95 -5.10 -1.86 19.39
C ILE A 95 -5.15 -1.41 20.86
N GLN A 96 -4.07 -1.67 21.60
CA GLN A 96 -3.94 -1.23 22.99
C GLN A 96 -3.86 0.30 23.03
N LYS A 97 -4.59 0.91 23.97
CA LYS A 97 -4.61 2.37 24.19
C LYS A 97 -3.31 2.88 24.80
#